data_AF-A0A941ZF47-F1
#
_entry.id   AF-A0A941ZF47-F1
#
_cell.length_a   1.000
_cell.length_b   1.000
_cell.length_c   1.000
_cell.angle_alpha   90.00
_cell.angle_beta   90.00
_cell.angle_gamma   90.00
#
_symmetry.space_group_name_H-M   'P 1'
#
loop_
_entity.id
_entity.type
_entity.pdbx_description
1 polymer ?
#
loop_
_entity_poly.entity_id
_entity_poly.type
_entity_poly.pdbx_seq_one_letter_code
_entity_poly.pdbx_strand_id
1 'polypeptide(L)' 'AKGFLKGAKRTHKELASMIGSSREAVSKCMKVLTTNGIVKEAEGHMLIAENALERLKHRPSL' A
#
# COMPACT_ATOMS: atom_id res chain seq x y z
N ALA A 1 18.82 1.44 -2.08
CA ALA A 1 17.45 1.06 -1.68
C ALA A 1 17.48 -0.35 -1.08
N LYS A 2 17.69 -0.47 0.24
CA LYS A 2 17.50 -1.74 0.97
C LYS A 2 16.22 -1.57 1.79
N GLY A 3 15.24 -2.45 1.63
CA GLY A 3 14.00 -2.44 2.41
C GLY A 3 12.68 -2.25 1.65
N PHE A 4 12.68 -2.08 0.32
CA PHE A 4 11.45 -1.90 -0.48
C PHE A 4 11.49 -2.66 -1.82
N LEU A 5 10.41 -3.38 -2.12
CA LEU A 5 10.16 -4.10 -3.37
C LEU A 5 9.38 -3.22 -4.35
N LYS A 6 9.74 -3.31 -5.64
CA LYS A 6 9.09 -2.56 -6.72
C LYS A 6 7.87 -3.31 -7.24
N GLY A 7 6.71 -2.69 -7.14
CA GLY A 7 5.44 -3.17 -7.65
C GLY A 7 5.00 -2.48 -8.94
N ALA A 8 4.06 -3.11 -9.64
CA ALA A 8 3.41 -2.51 -10.81
C ALA A 8 2.59 -1.28 -10.39
N LYS A 9 2.60 -0.24 -11.22
CA LYS A 9 1.71 0.92 -11.02
C LYS A 9 0.28 0.46 -11.28
N ARG A 10 -0.60 0.64 -10.29
CA ARG A 10 -2.03 0.36 -10.40
C ARG A 10 -2.81 1.51 -9.82
N THR A 11 -3.89 1.90 -10.48
CA THR A 11 -4.82 2.91 -9.96
C THR A 11 -5.66 2.33 -8.82
N HIS A 12 -6.19 3.21 -7.95
CA HIS A 12 -7.12 2.78 -6.91
C HIS A 12 -8.35 2.04 -7.46
N LYS A 13 -8.78 2.37 -8.70
CA LYS A 13 -9.89 1.69 -9.37
C LYS A 13 -9.53 0.25 -9.77
N GLU A 14 -8.34 0.05 -10.33
CA GLU A 14 -7.85 -1.30 -10.66
C GLU A 14 -7.67 -2.16 -9.41
N LEU A 15 -7.06 -1.60 -8.37
CA LEU A 15 -6.90 -2.27 -7.07
C LEU A 15 -8.25 -2.68 -6.49
N ALA A 16 -9.23 -1.77 -6.49
CA ALA A 16 -10.59 -2.02 -6.03
C ALA A 16 -11.27 -3.15 -6.81
N SER A 17 -11.12 -3.14 -8.14
CA SER A 17 -11.68 -4.18 -9.01
C SER A 17 -11.03 -5.55 -8.78
N MET A 18 -9.74 -5.61 -8.45
CA MET A 18 -9.03 -6.89 -8.21
C MET A 18 -9.42 -7.52 -6.87
N ILE A 19 -9.68 -6.72 -5.84
CA ILE A 19 -9.96 -7.22 -4.49
C ILE A 19 -11.46 -7.25 -4.14
N GLY A 20 -12.34 -6.86 -5.08
CA GLY A 20 -13.78 -6.81 -4.86
C GLY A 20 -14.21 -5.77 -3.83
N SER A 21 -13.58 -4.60 -3.84
CA SER A 21 -13.84 -3.51 -2.87
C SER A 21 -14.25 -2.22 -3.58
N SER A 22 -14.75 -1.23 -2.84
CA SER A 22 -14.97 0.12 -3.38
C SER A 22 -13.66 0.89 -3.55
N ARG A 23 -13.64 1.81 -4.51
CA ARG A 23 -12.50 2.71 -4.75
C ARG A 23 -12.20 3.58 -3.52
N GLU A 24 -13.23 4.03 -2.78
CA GLU A 24 -13.01 4.82 -1.57
C GLU A 24 -12.36 4.00 -0.45
N ALA A 25 -12.78 2.75 -0.25
CA ALA A 25 -12.16 1.87 0.74
C ALA A 25 -10.68 1.62 0.41
N VAL A 26 -10.36 1.36 -0.86
CA VAL A 26 -8.96 1.24 -1.31
C VAL A 26 -8.18 2.53 -1.10
N SER A 27 -8.75 3.69 -1.46
CA SER A 27 -8.10 4.98 -1.26
C SER A 27 -7.78 5.23 0.22
N LYS A 28 -8.70 4.91 1.13
CA LYS A 28 -8.49 5.02 2.58
C LYS A 28 -7.41 4.06 3.07
N CYS A 29 -7.44 2.81 2.62
CA CYS A 29 -6.42 1.82 2.95
C CYS A 29 -5.03 2.23 2.44
N MET A 30 -4.92 2.69 1.19
CA MET A 30 -3.65 3.17 0.62
C MET A 30 -3.08 4.34 1.42
N LYS A 31 -3.91 5.29 1.85
CA LYS A 31 -3.46 6.37 2.74
C LYS A 31 -2.86 5.84 4.03
N VAL A 32 -3.53 4.90 4.71
CA VAL A 32 -3.04 4.30 5.96
C VAL A 32 -1.72 3.56 5.72
N LEU A 33 -1.63 2.76 4.65
CA LEU A 33 -0.40 2.04 4.31
C LEU A 33 0.76 2.98 3.98
N THR A 34 0.49 4.10 3.32
CA THR A 34 1.50 5.14 3.04
C THR A 34 1.93 5.85 4.32
N THR A 35 1.00 6.25 5.20
CA THR A 35 1.32 6.84 6.50
C THR A 35 2.16 5.91 7.37
N ASN A 36 1.89 4.61 7.33
CA ASN A 36 2.68 3.60 8.05
C ASN A 36 4.03 3.29 7.37
N GLY A 37 4.36 3.97 6.27
CA GLY A 37 5.57 3.74 5.50
C GLY A 37 5.66 2.32 4.90
N ILE A 38 4.52 1.66 4.71
CA ILE A 38 4.42 0.32 4.11
C ILE A 38 4.40 0.44 2.59
N VAL A 39 3.66 1.41 2.07
CA VAL A 39 3.59 1.71 0.64
C VAL A 39 4.19 3.09 0.38
N LYS A 40 4.91 3.25 -0.72
CA LYS A 40 5.37 4.55 -1.22
C LYS A 40 5.15 4.60 -2.72
N GLU A 41 4.95 5.78 -3.27
CA GLU A 41 4.98 6.00 -4.71
C GLU A 41 6.23 6.79 -5.06
N ALA A 42 7.05 6.25 -5.97
CA ALA A 42 8.27 6.90 -6.44
C ALA A 42 8.50 6.53 -7.91
N GLU A 43 8.89 7.53 -8.72
CA GLU A 43 9.25 7.34 -10.14
C GLU A 43 8.16 6.62 -10.95
N GLY A 44 6.89 6.85 -10.62
CA GLY A 44 5.76 6.21 -11.29
C GLY A 44 5.55 4.74 -10.92
N HIS A 45 6.23 4.24 -9.89
CA HIS A 45 6.05 2.89 -9.37
C HIS A 45 5.55 2.89 -7.93
N MET A 46 4.86 1.83 -7.57
CA MET A 46 4.53 1.54 -6.17
C MET A 46 5.70 0.77 -5.56
N LEU A 47 6.17 1.22 -4.40
CA LEU A 47 7.21 0.56 -3.61
C LEU A 47 6.57 0.01 -2.33
N ILE A 48 6.84 -1.24 -2.01
CA ILE A 48 6.27 -1.95 -0.86
C ILE A 48 7.40 -2.34 0.08
N ALA A 49 7.29 -2.03 1.36
CA ALA A 49 8.31 -2.40 2.35
C ALA A 49 8.52 -3.92 2.38
N GLU A 50 9.77 -4.39 2.40
CA GLU A 50 10.08 -5.82 2.49
C GLU A 50 9.50 -6.46 3.77
N ASN A 51 9.44 -5.67 4.85
CA ASN A 51 8.81 -6.04 6.11
C ASN A 51 7.37 -5.49 6.27
N ALA A 52 6.63 -5.34 5.17
CA ALA A 52 5.26 -4.79 5.16
C ALA A 52 4.33 -5.48 6.18
N LEU A 53 4.38 -6.81 6.27
CA LEU A 53 3.53 -7.59 7.18
C LEU A 53 3.86 -7.32 8.65
N GLU A 54 5.13 -7.16 9.00
CA GLU A 54 5.53 -6.83 10.37
C GLU A 54 5.05 -5.42 10.76
N ARG A 55 5.23 -4.45 9.86
CA ARG A 55 4.72 -3.08 10.04
C ARG A 55 3.21 -3.03 10.18
N LEU A 56 2.49 -3.92 9.50
CA LEU A 56 1.04 -4.04 9.60
C LEU A 56 0.60 -4.59 10.97
N LYS A 57 1.36 -5.56 11.52
CA LYS A 57 1.09 -6.18 12.83
C LYS A 57 1.36 -5.23 14.00
N HIS A 58 2.33 -4.33 13.89
CA HIS A 58 2.67 -3.34 14.91
C HIS A 58 1.72 -2.13 14.97
N ARG A 59 0.54 -2.24 14.36
CA ARG A 59 -0.45 -1.16 14.42
C ARG A 59 -1.00 -1.04 15.85
N PRO A 60 -0.83 0.10 16.54
CA PRO A 60 -1.63 0.36 17.74
C PRO A 60 -3.10 0.35 17.32
N SER A 61 -3.88 -0.46 18.01
CA SER A 61 -5.29 -0.82 17.76
C SER A 61 -6.13 0.34 17.18
N LEU A 62 -6.84 0.03 16.08
CA LEU A 62 -8.00 0.78 15.58
C LEU A 62 -9.11 0.83 16.62
#